data_AF-A0A1Y3ANB4-F1
#
_entry.id   AF-A0A1Y3ANB4-F1
#
_cell.length_a   1.000
_cell.length_b   1.000
_cell.length_c   1.000
_cell.angle_alpha   90.00
_cell.angle_beta   90.00
_cell.angle_gamma   90.00
#
_symmetry.space_group_name_H-M   'P 1'
#
loop_
_entity.id
_entity.type
_entity.pdbx_description
1 polymer ?
#
loop_
_entity_poly.entity_id
_entity_poly.type
_entity_poly.pdbx_seq_one_letter_code
_entity_poly.pdbx_strand_id
1 'polypeptide(L)' 'MFEKTGGAAYQRMPVNKLAKLVPKINWQKYFELTIPQPLNDTESIGIFGFDYFLDVQDITQTVPERNT' A
#
# COMPACT_ATOMS: atom_id res chain seq x y z
N MET A 1 16.80 3.07 9.00
CA MET A 1 17.49 2.71 7.74
C MET A 1 17.01 1.31 7.41
N PHE A 2 16.06 1.18 6.50
CA PHE A 2 15.60 -0.14 6.04
C PHE A 2 16.59 -0.60 4.98
N GLU A 3 17.33 -1.66 5.27
CA GLU A 3 18.28 -2.24 4.33
C GLU A 3 17.52 -2.78 3.12
N LYS A 4 17.98 -2.43 1.91
CA LYS A 4 17.55 -2.99 0.62
C LYS A 4 18.04 -4.43 0.51
N THR A 5 17.45 -5.33 1.27
CA THR A 5 17.75 -6.76 1.21
C THR A 5 16.60 -7.48 0.50
N GLY A 6 16.72 -7.61 -0.83
CA GLY A 6 15.92 -8.55 -1.63
C GLY A 6 14.48 -8.13 -1.94
N GLY A 7 14.31 -7.18 -2.87
CA GLY A 7 13.04 -6.60 -3.34
C GLY A 7 12.04 -7.55 -4.05
N ALA A 8 12.07 -8.86 -3.81
CA ALA A 8 11.09 -9.83 -4.30
C ALA A 8 10.47 -10.72 -3.22
N ALA A 9 10.81 -10.51 -1.94
CA ALA A 9 10.30 -11.34 -0.86
C ALA A 9 8.82 -11.03 -0.57
N TYR A 10 8.02 -12.09 -0.47
CA TYR A 10 6.64 -12.01 0.02
C TYR A 10 6.63 -11.50 1.46
N GLN A 11 5.82 -10.50 1.73
CA GLN A 11 5.54 -10.00 3.07
C GLN A 11 4.04 -10.02 3.32
N ARG A 12 3.63 -10.26 4.57
CA ARG A 12 2.24 -10.07 5.00
C ARG A 12 2.16 -8.92 5.96
N MET A 13 1.16 -8.06 5.79
CA MET A 13 0.83 -7.06 6.80
C MET A 13 -0.66 -6.75 6.83
N PRO A 14 -1.18 -6.28 7.96
CA PRO A 14 -2.53 -5.72 8.03
C PRO A 14 -2.71 -4.52 7.09
N VAL A 15 -3.92 -4.34 6.57
CA VAL A 15 -4.29 -3.18 5.74
C VAL A 15 -3.99 -1.85 6.45
N ASN A 16 -4.22 -1.77 7.77
CA ASN A 16 -3.90 -0.58 8.55
C ASN A 16 -2.39 -0.29 8.66
N LYS A 17 -1.52 -1.28 8.48
CA LYS A 17 -0.07 -1.05 8.38
C LYS A 17 0.29 -0.54 6.99
N LEU A 18 -0.31 -1.09 5.93
CA LEU A 18 -0.14 -0.56 4.57
C LEU A 18 -0.62 0.90 4.47
N ALA A 19 -1.74 1.23 5.11
CA ALA A 19 -2.25 2.59 5.16
C ALA A 19 -1.32 3.57 5.88
N LYS A 20 -0.51 3.11 6.83
CA LYS A 20 0.53 3.95 7.44
C LYS A 20 1.75 4.10 6.55
N LEU A 21 2.06 3.08 5.75
CA LEU A 21 3.19 3.09 4.81
C LEU A 21 2.92 4.02 3.62
N VAL A 22 1.73 3.94 3.03
CA VAL A 22 1.32 4.72 1.87
C VAL A 22 0.03 5.48 2.20
N PRO A 23 0.11 6.58 2.97
CA PRO A 23 -1.07 7.20 3.58
C PRO A 23 -1.95 8.01 2.62
N LYS A 24 -1.45 8.34 1.43
CA LYS A 24 -2.21 9.10 0.42
C LYS A 24 -3.25 8.25 -0.32
N ILE A 25 -3.14 6.93 -0.24
CA ILE A 25 -4.11 6.01 -0.85
C ILE A 25 -5.12 5.59 0.21
N ASN A 26 -6.40 5.75 -0.09
CA ASN A 26 -7.47 5.15 0.72
C ASN A 26 -7.55 3.64 0.39
N TRP A 27 -6.71 2.85 1.07
CA TRP A 27 -6.61 1.41 0.84
C TRP A 27 -7.89 0.64 1.12
N GLN A 28 -8.67 1.07 2.11
CA GLN A 28 -9.96 0.46 2.39
C GLN A 28 -10.89 0.60 1.18
N LYS A 29 -11.07 1.84 0.68
CA LYS A 29 -11.86 2.09 -0.53
C LYS A 29 -11.28 1.36 -1.76
N TYR A 30 -9.96 1.30 -1.91
CA TYR A 30 -9.31 0.58 -3.00
C TYR A 30 -9.68 -0.91 -3.01
N PHE A 31 -9.63 -1.57 -1.84
CA PHE A 31 -9.96 -2.98 -1.72
C PHE A 31 -11.47 -3.23 -1.82
N GLU A 32 -12.31 -2.36 -1.28
CA GLU A 32 -13.78 -2.43 -1.44
C GLU A 32 -14.21 -2.37 -2.92
N LEU A 33 -13.49 -1.59 -3.74
CA LEU A 33 -13.76 -1.48 -5.18
C LEU A 33 -13.24 -2.68 -5.98
N THR A 34 -12.21 -3.37 -5.49
CA THR A 34 -11.56 -4.48 -6.22
C THR A 34 -12.03 -5.85 -5.78
N ILE A 35 -12.43 -6.01 -4.52
CA ILE A 35 -12.88 -7.26 -3.91
C ILE A 35 -14.31 -7.02 -3.40
N PRO A 36 -15.34 -7.69 -3.94
CA PRO A 36 -16.73 -7.49 -3.54
C PRO A 36 -17.05 -8.21 -2.22
N GLN A 37 -16.27 -7.94 -1.18
CA GLN A 37 -16.44 -8.48 0.17
C GLN A 37 -16.12 -7.40 1.21
N PRO A 38 -16.77 -7.44 2.39
CA PRO A 38 -16.39 -6.58 3.51
C PRO A 38 -14.91 -6.81 3.87
N LEU A 39 -14.13 -5.73 3.89
CA LEU A 39 -12.72 -5.77 4.26
C LEU A 39 -12.50 -4.99 5.56
N ASN A 40 -11.86 -5.63 6.52
CA ASN A 40 -11.56 -5.04 7.82
C ASN A 40 -10.13 -4.47 7.77
N ASP A 41 -9.85 -3.40 8.50
CA ASP A 41 -8.52 -2.75 8.49
C ASP A 41 -7.41 -3.63 9.11
N THR A 42 -7.79 -4.64 9.91
CA THR A 42 -6.90 -5.64 10.48
C THR A 42 -6.61 -6.82 9.53
N GLU A 43 -7.28 -6.90 8.38
CA GLU A 43 -7.08 -8.01 7.44
C GLU A 43 -5.66 -8.06 6.91
N SER A 44 -5.09 -9.27 6.83
CA SER A 44 -3.70 -9.47 6.42
C SER A 44 -3.57 -9.68 4.93
N ILE A 45 -3.02 -8.67 4.24
CA ILE A 45 -2.73 -8.72 2.80
C ILE A 45 -1.32 -9.21 2.52
N GLY A 46 -1.18 -9.93 1.41
CA GLY A 46 0.12 -10.32 0.86
C GLY A 46 0.67 -9.24 -0.04
N ILE A 47 1.95 -8.89 0.14
CA ILE A 47 2.66 -7.87 -0.63
C ILE A 47 3.89 -8.53 -1.25
N PHE A 48 4.01 -8.39 -2.56
CA PHE A 48 5.21 -8.71 -3.31
C PHE A 48 5.90 -7.42 -3.73
N GLY A 49 7.22 -7.39 -3.66
CA GLY A 49 8.00 -6.19 -4.01
C GLY A 49 7.70 -5.03 -3.06
N PHE A 50 8.03 -5.17 -1.78
CA PHE A 50 7.80 -4.13 -0.79
C PHE A 50 8.36 -2.76 -1.21
N ASP A 51 9.53 -2.74 -1.86
CA ASP A 51 10.16 -1.53 -2.39
C ASP A 51 9.25 -0.75 -3.36
N TYR A 52 8.39 -1.44 -4.14
CA TYR A 52 7.42 -0.78 -5.01
C TYR A 52 6.45 0.10 -4.23
N PHE A 53 6.02 -0.33 -3.03
CA PHE A 53 5.11 0.47 -2.22
C PHE A 53 5.79 1.69 -1.60
N LEU A 54 7.10 1.64 -1.38
CA LEU A 54 7.90 2.81 -1.01
C LEU A 54 7.97 3.80 -2.18
N ASP A 55 8.22 3.31 -3.39
CA ASP A 55 8.22 4.17 -4.59
C ASP A 55 6.84 4.80 -4.84
N VAL A 56 5.74 4.04 -4.64
CA VAL A 56 4.37 4.56 -4.72
C VAL A 56 4.12 5.64 -3.67
N GLN A 57 4.65 5.47 -2.45
CA GLN A 57 4.57 6.52 -1.43
C GLN A 57 5.20 7.81 -1.93
N ASP A 58 6.41 7.75 -2.48
CA ASP A 58 7.12 8.92 -3.00
C ASP A 58 6.35 9.57 -4.16
N ILE A 59 5.84 8.78 -5.10
CA ILE A 59 5.04 9.28 -6.24
C ILE A 59 3.77 9.99 -5.75
N THR A 60 3.01 9.37 -4.84
CA THR A 60 1.74 9.94 -4.33
C THR A 60 1.93 11.19 -3.48
N GLN A 61 3.14 11.45 -2.99
CA GLN A 61 3.48 12.68 -2.27
C GLN A 61 4.00 13.80 -3.18
N THR A 62 4.63 13.46 -4.31
CA THR A 62 5.34 14.42 -5.16
C THR A 62 4.57 14.81 -6.41
N VAL A 63 3.69 13.95 -6.91
CA VAL A 63 2.89 14.22 -8.10
C VAL A 63 1.59 14.92 -7.68
N PRO A 64 1.36 16.18 -8.09
CA PRO A 64 0.11 16.88 -7.76
C PRO A 64 -1.08 16.19 -8.44
N GLU A 65 -2.24 16.23 -7.78
CA GLU A 65 -3.49 15.86 -8.43
C GLU A 65 -3.66 16.70 -9.69
N ARG A 66 -4.01 16.05 -10.80
CA ARG A 66 -4.31 16.76 -12.02
C ARG A 66 -5.63 17.48 -11.80
N ASN A 67 -5.59 18.79 -11.60
CA ASN A 67 -6.78 19.64 -11.58
C ASN A 67 -7.49 19.48 -12.94
N THR A 68 -8.56 18.69 -12.96
CA THR A 68 -9.53 18.61 -14.07
C THR A 68 -10.64 19.61 -13.88
#